data_AF-N8XN05-F1
#
_entry.id   AF-N8XN05-F1
#
_cell.length_a   1.000
_cell.length_b   1.000
_cell.length_c   1.000
_cell.angle_alpha   90.00
_cell.angle_beta   90.00
_cell.angle_gamma   90.00
#
_symmetry.space_group_name_H-M   'P 1'
#
loop_
_entity.id
_entity.type
_entity.pdbx_description
1 polymer ?
#
loop_
_entity_poly.entity_id
_entity_poly.type
_entity_poly.pdbx_seq_one_letter_code
_entity_poly.pdbx_strand_id
1 'polypeptide(L)'
;MYVADYIGLELIQDMTDKSLPQSEVMVRGKKTGVMVEGKVLEGVVCVYSHCYLLFLSHDCIFEETLTLALVDLDKNMLLESLWIGLA
;
A
#
# COMPACT_ATOMS: atom_id res chain seq x y z
N MET A 1 -16.06 -1.92 -9.95
CA MET A 1 -14.88 -1.63 -9.12
C MET A 1 -15.43 -1.14 -7.79
N TYR A 2 -15.19 -1.84 -6.68
CA TYR A 2 -15.67 -1.43 -5.36
C TYR A 2 -14.51 -0.80 -4.60
N VAL A 3 -14.72 0.39 -4.04
CA VAL A 3 -13.78 0.99 -3.09
C VAL A 3 -13.88 0.18 -1.79
N ALA A 4 -12.74 -0.30 -1.29
CA ALA A 4 -12.69 -1.16 -0.12
C ALA A 4 -12.42 -0.34 1.14
N ASP A 5 -13.46 0.28 1.70
CA ASP A 5 -13.38 1.16 2.88
C ASP A 5 -12.91 0.46 4.17
N TYR A 6 -12.70 -0.86 4.12
CA TYR A 6 -12.18 -1.66 5.22
C TYR A 6 -10.70 -1.99 5.09
N ILE A 7 -10.01 -1.54 4.03
CA ILE A 7 -8.56 -1.69 3.88
C ILE A 7 -7.91 -0.38 4.31
N GLY A 8 -6.87 -0.48 5.14
CA GLY A 8 -6.10 0.66 5.62
C GLY A 8 -4.63 0.31 5.76
N LEU A 9 -3.86 1.27 6.26
CA LEU A 9 -2.43 1.12 6.52
C LEU A 9 -2.10 1.52 7.95
N GLU A 10 -1.14 0.82 8.54
CA GLU A 10 -0.45 1.23 9.76
C GLU A 10 1.00 1.51 9.42
N LEU A 11 1.45 2.74 9.65
CA LEU A 11 2.83 3.12 9.40
C LEU A 11 3.76 2.40 10.38
N ILE A 12 4.74 1.66 9.85
CA ILE A 12 5.74 0.95 10.63
C ILE A 12 7.07 1.71 10.63
N GLN A 13 7.41 2.33 9.51
CA GLN A 13 8.61 3.14 9.34
C GLN A 13 8.26 4.38 8.53
N ASP A 14 8.56 5.57 9.07
CA ASP A 14 8.41 6.82 8.33
C ASP A 14 9.63 7.07 7.42
N MET A 15 9.49 8.02 6.50
CA MET A 15 10.57 8.42 5.59
C MET A 15 11.77 8.96 6.38
N THR A 16 12.97 8.55 5.98
CA THR A 16 14.22 9.13 6.46
C THR A 16 15.13 9.41 5.26
N ASP A 17 16.25 10.11 5.48
CA ASP A 17 17.28 10.35 4.46
C ASP A 17 17.83 9.06 3.80
N LYS A 18 17.57 7.88 4.40
CA LYS A 18 18.11 6.59 3.98
C LYS A 18 17.04 5.55 3.63
N SER A 19 15.77 5.83 3.85
CA SER A 19 14.70 4.84 3.71
C SER A 19 13.38 5.47 3.29
N LEU A 20 12.70 4.80 2.38
CA LEU A 20 11.30 5.07 2.05
C LEU A 20 10.39 4.56 3.17
N PRO A 21 9.18 5.14 3.32
CA PRO A 21 8.27 4.72 4.36
C PRO A 21 7.70 3.33 4.07
N GLN A 22 7.49 2.55 5.12
CA GLN A 22 6.88 1.23 5.05
C GLN A 22 5.68 1.14 5.98
N SER A 23 4.62 0.53 5.48
CA SER A 23 3.36 0.34 6.20
C SER A 23 2.91 -1.12 6.16
N GLU A 24 2.19 -1.52 7.20
CA GLU A 24 1.50 -2.81 7.24
C GLU A 24 0.05 -2.63 6.76
N VAL A 25 -0.42 -3.52 5.89
CA VAL A 25 -1.80 -3.52 5.43
C VAL A 25 -2.73 -4.00 6.56
N MET A 26 -3.81 -3.26 6.79
CA MET A 26 -4.86 -3.61 7.73
C MET A 26 -6.16 -3.95 7.02
N VAL A 27 -6.88 -4.95 7.54
CA VAL A 27 -8.24 -5.31 7.12
C VAL A 27 -9.18 -5.19 8.31
N ARG A 28 -10.17 -4.29 8.21
CA ARG A 28 -11.11 -3.96 9.30
C ARG A 28 -10.39 -3.60 10.60
N GLY A 29 -9.30 -2.83 10.49
CA GLY A 29 -8.45 -2.44 11.61
C GLY A 29 -7.58 -3.55 12.19
N LYS A 30 -7.50 -4.72 11.56
CA LYS A 30 -6.61 -5.81 11.97
C LYS A 30 -5.39 -5.88 11.06
N LYS A 31 -4.22 -5.93 11.69
CA LYS A 31 -2.91 -6.23 11.09
C LYS A 31 -2.95 -7.55 10.31
N THR A 32 -2.35 -7.56 9.12
CA THR A 32 -2.32 -8.74 8.22
C THR A 32 -0.94 -9.38 8.13
N GLY A 33 0.12 -8.68 8.53
CA GLY A 33 1.52 -9.04 8.30
C GLY A 33 2.03 -8.67 6.91
N VAL A 34 1.19 -8.12 6.02
CA VAL A 34 1.60 -7.71 4.68
C VAL A 34 2.25 -6.33 4.74
N MET A 35 3.54 -6.29 4.47
CA MET A 35 4.31 -5.05 4.39
C MET A 35 4.28 -4.49 2.97
N VAL A 36 4.05 -3.20 2.85
CA VAL A 36 4.09 -2.44 1.60
C VAL A 36 4.89 -1.16 1.77
N GLU A 37 5.50 -0.69 0.70
CA GLU A 37 6.17 0.60 0.69
C GLU A 37 5.17 1.71 0.37
N GLY A 38 5.19 2.77 1.16
CA GLY A 38 4.20 3.82 1.13
C GLY A 38 3.67 4.16 2.53
N LYS A 39 3.13 5.36 2.65
CA LYS A 39 2.60 5.92 3.89
C LYS A 39 1.11 6.23 3.79
N VAL A 40 0.67 6.76 2.65
CA VAL A 40 -0.72 7.15 2.43
C VAL A 40 -1.35 6.20 1.42
N LEU A 41 -2.56 5.73 1.73
CA LEU A 41 -3.36 4.91 0.85
C LEU A 41 -4.27 5.80 0.01
N GLU A 42 -3.85 6.09 -1.22
CA GLU A 42 -4.58 6.95 -2.16
C GLU A 42 -5.80 6.27 -2.76
N GLY A 43 -5.74 4.94 -2.89
CA GLY A 43 -6.82 4.17 -3.47
C GLY A 43 -6.64 2.68 -3.32
N VAL A 44 -7.77 1.96 -3.40
CA VAL A 44 -7.81 0.50 -3.34
C VAL A 44 -8.78 -0.03 -4.37
N VAL A 45 -8.34 -1.05 -5.08
CA VAL A 45 -9.14 -1.71 -6.11
C VAL A 45 -9.09 -3.22 -5.87
N CYS A 46 -10.25 -3.84 -5.67
CA CYS A 46 -10.34 -5.30 -5.80
C CYS A 46 -10.23 -5.68 -7.28
N VAL A 47 -9.19 -6.43 -7.65
CA VAL A 47 -8.94 -6.86 -9.03
C VAL A 47 -9.66 -8.17 -9.31
N TYR A 48 -9.52 -9.15 -8.43
CA TYR A 48 -10.25 -10.42 -8.45
C TYR A 48 -10.16 -11.10 -7.08
N SER A 49 -11.23 -11.79 -6.65
CA SER A 49 -11.26 -12.55 -5.40
C SER A 49 -10.77 -11.72 -4.19
N HIS A 50 -9.69 -12.16 -3.53
CA HIS A 50 -9.03 -11.49 -2.40
C HIS A 50 -7.77 -10.71 -2.80
N CYS A 51 -7.58 -10.48 -4.11
CA CYS A 51 -6.46 -9.72 -4.64
C CYS A 51 -6.84 -8.24 -4.82
N TYR A 52 -6.07 -7.36 -4.18
CA TYR A 52 -6.27 -5.93 -4.19
C TYR A 52 -5.05 -5.22 -4.74
N LEU A 53 -5.28 -4.22 -5.58
CA LEU A 53 -4.26 -3.28 -6.01
C LEU A 53 -4.37 -2.03 -5.12
N LEU A 54 -3.30 -1.75 -4.41
CA LEU A 54 -3.15 -0.59 -3.53
C LEU A 54 -2.36 0.48 -4.28
N PHE A 55 -2.83 1.73 -4.17
CA PHE A 55 -2.17 2.92 -4.71
C PHE A 55 -1.64 3.70 -3.52
N LEU A 56 -0.33 3.84 -3.45
CA LEU A 56 0.38 4.29 -2.25
C LEU A 56 1.28 5.48 -2.59
N SER A 57 1.27 6.51 -1.76
CA SER A 57 2.20 7.64 -1.81
C SER A 57 3.01 7.70 -0.52
N HIS A 58 4.14 8.41 -0.54
CA HIS A 58 5.08 8.52 0.56
C HIS A 58 4.86 9.75 1.45
N ASP A 59 3.80 10.55 1.20
CA ASP A 59 3.46 11.77 1.96
C ASP A 59 4.55 12.85 1.82
N CYS A 60 5.11 13.00 0.61
CA CYS A 60 6.11 14.02 0.30
C CYS A 60 5.51 15.18 -0.49
N ILE A 61 5.99 16.40 -0.22
CA ILE A 61 5.60 17.58 -1.01
C ILE A 61 6.18 17.42 -2.42
N PHE A 62 5.37 17.70 -3.45
CA PHE A 62 5.73 17.53 -4.86
C PHE A 62 6.06 16.09 -5.24
N GLU A 63 5.43 15.12 -4.56
CA GLU A 63 5.54 13.72 -4.95
C GLU A 63 4.88 13.49 -6.32
N GLU A 64 5.71 13.13 -7.30
CA GLU A 64 5.29 12.73 -8.65
C GLU A 64 5.46 11.22 -8.86
N THR A 65 5.51 10.47 -7.76
CA THR A 65 5.65 9.02 -7.73
C THR A 65 4.47 8.36 -7.05
N LEU A 66 4.20 7.12 -7.42
CA LEU A 66 3.15 6.29 -6.83
C LEU A 66 3.63 4.84 -6.79
N THR A 67 3.47 4.22 -5.63
CA THR A 67 3.73 2.80 -5.43
C THR A 67 2.43 2.03 -5.64
N LEU A 68 2.46 1.11 -6.59
CA LEU A 68 1.40 0.15 -6.88
C LEU A 68 1.75 -1.18 -6.22
N ALA A 69 0.96 -1.63 -5.26
CA ALA A 69 1.17 -2.92 -4.60
C ALA A 69 -0.01 -3.85 -4.86
N LEU A 70 0.25 -5.00 -5.48
CA LEU A 70 -0.74 -6.07 -5.63
C LEU A 70 -0.61 -7.03 -4.45
N VAL A 71 -1.67 -7.17 -3.66
CA VAL A 71 -1.69 -8.00 -2.45
C VAL A 71 -2.80 -9.05 -2.51
N ASP A 72 -2.54 -10.26 -2.03
CA ASP A 72 -3.53 -11.30 -1.75
C ASP A 72 -3.78 -11.33 -0.24
N LEU A 73 -4.93 -10.81 0.19
CA LEU A 73 -5.25 -10.65 1.61
C LEU A 73 -5.87 -11.91 2.24
N ASP A 74 -6.20 -12.94 1.44
CA ASP A 74 -6.58 -14.25 1.99
C ASP A 74 -5.33 -15.02 2.42
N LYS A 75 -4.24 -14.87 1.64
CA LYS A 75 -2.94 -15.48 1.94
C LYS A 75 -2.00 -14.58 2.74
N ASN A 76 -2.42 -13.35 3.05
CA ASN A 76 -1.59 -12.32 3.68
C ASN A 76 -0.23 -12.18 2.98
N MET A 77 -0.24 -11.96 1.66
CA MET A 77 0.98 -11.93 0.85
C MET A 77 0.99 -10.72 -0.09
N LEU A 78 2.14 -10.02 -0.14
CA LEU A 78 2.46 -9.11 -1.23
C LEU A 78 2.82 -9.94 -2.46
N LEU A 79 2.07 -9.78 -3.55
CA LEU A 79 2.30 -10.50 -4.79
C LEU A 79 3.33 -9.79 -5.68
N GLU A 80 3.19 -8.47 -5.83
CA GLU A 80 4.03 -7.66 -6.71
C GLU A 80 4.01 -6.20 -6.25
N SER A 81 5.09 -5.46 -6.52
CA SER A 81 5.14 -4.01 -6.30
C SER A 81 5.84 -3.30 -7.44
N LEU A 82 5.25 -2.21 -7.92
CA LEU A 82 5.80 -1.38 -8.97
C LEU A 82 5.78 0.08 -8.54
N TRP A 83 6.87 0.80 -8.80
CA TRP A 83 6.87 2.25 -8.73
C TRP A 83 6.62 2.85 -10.10
N ILE A 84 5.75 3.84 -10.16
CA ILE A 84 5.52 4.66 -11.34
C ILE A 84 5.77 6.12 -10.98
N GLY A 85 6.33 6.88 -11.92
CA GLY A 85 6.69 8.29 -11.70
C GLY A 85 8.13 8.60 -12.10
N LEU A 86 8.50 9.87 -12.00
CA LEU A 86 9.87 10.31 -12.27
C LEU A 86 10.74 10.08 -11.02
N ALA A 87 11.90 9.48 -11.23
CA ALA A 87 12.92 9.27 -10.21
C ALA A 87 13.84 10.50 -10.07
#